data_AF-A0A938KRM1-F1
#
_entry.id   AF-A0A938KRM1-F1
#
_cell.length_a   1.000
_cell.length_b   1.000
_cell.length_c   1.000
_cell.angle_alpha   90.00
_cell.angle_beta   90.00
_cell.angle_gamma   90.00
#
_symmetry.space_group_name_H-M   'P 1'
#
loop_
_entity.id
_entity.type
_entity.pdbx_description
1 polymer ?
#
loop_
_entity_poly.entity_id
_entity_poly.type
_entity_poly.pdbx_seq_one_letter_code
_entity_poly.pdbx_strand_id
1 'polypeptide(L)'
;MSDRATTDRAGDAGTPLHRPGDDALDARIRFLTELARRLHIAGVSSQRLEGAVRATARSLHVSAELWSTPTGLLLSLGDADVVHGSQQTRVLRLEPGHVNLRALAALDRIAEEVINGRRSLESAWEAMRALDRPETSATQLRTVLAFGVGSAAVAGLLGTSWLDLSVAFVLGLLIG
;
A
#
# COMPACT_ATOMS: atom_id res chain seq x y z
N MET A 1 -39.34 44.99 37.70
CA MET A 1 -37.99 45.58 37.60
C MET A 1 -37.14 44.76 38.57
N SER A 2 -36.50 43.65 38.23
CA SER A 2 -35.52 43.35 37.17
C SER A 2 -35.56 41.82 36.95
N ASP A 3 -36.10 41.34 35.84
CA ASP A 3 -35.45 40.98 34.57
C ASP A 3 -34.54 39.73 34.61
N ARG A 4 -34.92 38.75 33.78
CA ARG A 4 -34.25 37.48 33.53
C ARG A 4 -33.26 37.69 32.39
N ALA A 5 -31.98 37.41 32.62
CA ALA A 5 -31.01 37.20 31.55
C ALA A 5 -30.45 35.77 31.62
N THR A 6 -31.19 34.86 31.00
CA THR A 6 -30.66 33.64 30.38
C THR A 6 -30.01 34.02 29.04
N THR A 7 -29.12 33.18 28.53
CA THR A 7 -28.35 33.24 27.26
C THR A 7 -27.08 34.08 27.37
N ASP A 8 -25.90 33.68 26.91
CA ASP A 8 -25.53 32.72 25.87
C ASP A 8 -24.03 32.36 26.06
N ARG A 9 -23.70 31.08 26.21
CA ARG A 9 -22.34 30.54 26.03
C ARG A 9 -22.45 29.23 25.28
N ALA A 10 -23.02 29.28 24.08
CA ALA A 10 -22.93 28.21 23.10
C ALA A 10 -22.33 28.75 21.81
N GLY A 11 -21.17 28.19 21.43
CA GLY A 11 -20.78 28.13 20.01
C GLY A 11 -19.80 29.17 19.51
N ASP A 12 -18.55 29.11 19.96
CA ASP A 12 -17.43 29.26 19.02
C ASP A 12 -16.74 27.89 18.88
N ALA A 13 -17.49 26.93 18.34
CA ALA A 13 -16.88 25.76 17.74
C ALA A 13 -16.40 26.23 16.36
N GLY A 14 -15.18 26.77 16.34
CA GLY A 14 -14.51 27.21 15.13
C GLY A 14 -14.64 26.13 14.07
N THR A 15 -15.44 26.41 13.04
CA THR A 15 -15.50 25.56 11.86
C THR A 15 -14.08 25.55 11.30
N PRO A 16 -13.40 24.38 11.21
CA PRO A 16 -12.07 24.36 10.64
C PRO A 16 -12.17 24.96 9.23
N LEU A 17 -11.36 25.98 8.97
CA LEU A 17 -11.25 26.65 7.67
C LEU A 17 -10.59 25.67 6.68
N HIS A 18 -11.36 24.67 6.24
CA HIS A 18 -10.92 23.68 5.28
C HIS A 18 -10.76 24.37 3.93
N ARG A 19 -9.52 24.57 3.51
CA ARG A 19 -9.21 25.20 2.23
C ARG A 19 -9.32 24.14 1.13
N PRO A 20 -9.68 24.50 -0.11
CA PRO A 20 -9.73 23.55 -1.23
C PRO A 20 -8.39 22.81 -1.49
N GLY A 21 -7.25 23.40 -1.08
CA GLY A 21 -5.95 22.72 -1.11
C GLY A 21 -5.78 21.63 -0.06
N ASP A 22 -6.50 21.73 1.06
CA ASP A 22 -6.48 20.77 2.16
C ASP A 22 -7.15 19.46 1.73
N ASP A 23 -8.19 19.51 0.89
CA ASP A 23 -8.82 18.32 0.27
C ASP A 23 -7.83 17.46 -0.54
N ALA A 24 -6.98 18.14 -1.32
CA ALA A 24 -5.99 17.49 -2.17
C ALA A 24 -4.84 16.90 -1.32
N LEU A 25 -4.37 17.64 -0.31
CA LEU A 25 -3.40 17.13 0.66
C LEU A 25 -3.95 15.91 1.41
N ASP A 26 -5.18 15.98 1.88
CA ASP A 26 -5.85 14.89 2.58
C ASP A 26 -5.96 13.64 1.71
N ALA A 27 -6.24 13.78 0.41
CA ALA A 27 -6.24 12.66 -0.52
C ALA A 27 -4.86 11.97 -0.60
N ARG A 28 -3.77 12.76 -0.70
CA ARG A 28 -2.39 12.25 -0.73
C ARG A 28 -2.03 11.56 0.59
N ILE A 29 -2.37 12.16 1.72
CA ILE A 29 -2.14 11.60 3.07
C ILE A 29 -2.92 10.29 3.25
N ARG A 30 -4.20 10.24 2.82
CA ARG A 30 -5.00 9.00 2.84
C ARG A 30 -4.34 7.91 2.01
N PHE A 31 -3.92 8.23 0.78
CA PHE A 31 -3.22 7.28 -0.10
C PHE A 31 -1.94 6.72 0.54
N LEU A 32 -1.07 7.58 1.09
CA LEU A 32 0.17 7.15 1.73
C LEU A 32 -0.08 6.28 2.97
N THR A 33 -1.09 6.63 3.77
CA THR A 33 -1.48 5.84 4.94
C THR A 33 -1.96 4.45 4.53
N GLU A 34 -2.76 4.36 3.46
CA GLU A 34 -3.26 3.10 2.91
C GLU A 34 -2.13 2.24 2.34
N LEU A 35 -1.23 2.84 1.55
CA LEU A 35 -0.06 2.17 1.00
C LEU A 35 0.83 1.60 2.11
N ALA A 36 1.15 2.41 3.13
CA ALA A 36 1.95 1.99 4.27
C ALA A 36 1.29 0.82 5.01
N ARG A 37 -0.02 0.90 5.26
CA ARG A 37 -0.78 -0.18 5.91
C ARG A 37 -0.73 -1.47 5.11
N ARG A 38 -0.97 -1.41 3.81
CA ARG A 38 -1.01 -2.61 2.94
C ARG A 38 0.38 -3.24 2.78
N LEU A 39 1.44 -2.44 2.65
CA LEU A 39 2.82 -2.93 2.62
C LEU A 39 3.20 -3.63 3.94
N HIS A 40 2.77 -3.08 5.07
CA HIS A 40 2.99 -3.66 6.39
C HIS A 40 2.32 -5.04 6.51
N ILE A 41 1.03 -5.12 6.18
CA ILE A 41 0.26 -6.37 6.19
C ILE A 41 0.83 -7.39 5.20
N ALA A 42 1.33 -6.95 4.04
CA ALA A 42 1.95 -7.84 3.05
C ALA A 42 3.29 -8.45 3.50
N GLY A 43 3.84 -8.01 4.65
CA GLY A 43 5.01 -8.61 5.29
C GLY A 43 6.36 -8.13 4.78
N VAL A 44 6.45 -6.90 4.26
CA VAL A 44 7.74 -6.31 3.87
C VAL A 44 8.56 -5.87 5.08
N SER A 45 9.90 -5.84 4.97
CA SER A 45 10.75 -5.33 6.06
C SER A 45 10.51 -3.83 6.32
N SER A 46 10.64 -3.39 7.58
CA SER A 46 10.43 -1.99 7.97
C SER A 46 11.26 -1.01 7.13
N GLN A 47 12.53 -1.33 6.86
CA GLN A 47 13.40 -0.48 6.04
C GLN A 47 12.88 -0.31 4.61
N ARG A 48 12.40 -1.39 3.98
CA ARG A 48 11.84 -1.32 2.63
C ARG A 48 10.51 -0.59 2.61
N LEU A 49 9.67 -0.81 3.63
CA LEU A 49 8.40 -0.12 3.80
C LEU A 49 8.62 1.41 3.89
N GLU A 50 9.48 1.83 4.82
CA GLU A 50 9.82 3.24 5.03
C GLU A 50 10.42 3.86 3.78
N GLY A 51 11.32 3.16 3.10
CA GLY A 51 11.89 3.61 1.84
C GLY A 51 10.83 3.83 0.76
N ALA A 52 9.94 2.86 0.54
CA ALA A 52 8.89 2.94 -0.48
C ALA A 52 7.88 4.05 -0.19
N VAL A 53 7.40 4.16 1.06
CA VAL A 53 6.45 5.20 1.45
C VAL A 53 7.09 6.58 1.35
N ARG A 54 8.34 6.75 1.80
CA ARG A 54 9.05 8.04 1.72
C ARG A 54 9.33 8.45 0.28
N ALA A 55 9.69 7.50 -0.60
CA ALA A 55 9.86 7.78 -2.02
C ALA A 55 8.54 8.25 -2.67
N THR A 56 7.44 7.56 -2.35
CA THR A 56 6.11 7.92 -2.84
C THR A 56 5.66 9.29 -2.30
N ALA A 57 5.88 9.56 -1.00
CA ALA A 57 5.52 10.84 -0.38
C ALA A 57 6.23 12.03 -1.04
N ARG A 58 7.52 11.89 -1.35
CA ARG A 58 8.29 12.92 -2.07
C ARG A 58 7.71 13.22 -3.46
N SER A 59 7.33 12.18 -4.21
CA SER A 59 6.71 12.39 -5.54
C SER A 59 5.35 13.11 -5.46
N LEU A 60 4.71 13.06 -4.30
CA LEU A 60 3.40 13.67 -4.04
C LEU A 60 3.52 15.01 -3.29
N HIS A 61 4.72 15.56 -3.08
CA HIS A 61 4.94 16.77 -2.29
C HIS A 61 4.38 16.68 -0.85
N VAL A 62 4.53 15.50 -0.23
CA VAL A 62 4.15 15.25 1.17
C VAL A 62 5.40 15.02 1.99
N SER A 63 5.55 15.77 3.08
CA SER A 63 6.52 15.49 4.12
C SER A 63 6.07 14.26 4.89
N ALA A 64 6.92 13.25 5.01
CA ALA A 64 6.59 11.97 5.63
C ALA A 64 7.71 11.43 6.51
N GLU A 65 7.44 11.36 7.80
CA GLU A 65 8.22 10.59 8.77
C GLU A 65 7.44 9.33 9.13
N LEU A 66 8.11 8.17 9.08
CA LEU A 66 7.48 6.88 9.31
C LEU A 66 8.36 6.01 10.20
N TRP A 67 7.71 5.30 11.12
CA TRP A 67 8.31 4.25 11.91
C TRP A 67 7.43 3.01 11.87
N SER A 68 8.03 1.85 11.58
CA SER A 68 7.34 0.57 11.52
C SER A 68 7.83 -0.40 12.59
N THR A 69 6.87 -0.95 13.35
CA THR A 69 7.05 -2.07 14.29
C THR A 69 6.27 -3.29 13.79
N PRO A 70 6.48 -4.52 14.31
CA PRO A 70 5.79 -5.71 13.82
C PRO A 70 4.25 -5.63 13.82
N THR A 71 3.66 -4.82 14.70
CA THR A 71 2.19 -4.69 14.86
C THR A 71 1.72 -3.24 14.80
N GLY A 72 2.55 -2.31 14.32
CA GLY A 72 2.16 -0.92 14.33
C GLY A 72 2.95 -0.02 13.39
N LEU A 73 2.27 1.02 12.92
CA LEU A 73 2.84 2.10 12.13
C LEU A 73 2.62 3.43 12.84
N LEU A 74 3.66 4.26 12.88
CA LEU A 74 3.56 5.65 13.27
C LEU A 74 3.96 6.50 12.06
N LEU A 75 3.01 7.29 11.56
CA LEU A 75 3.18 8.19 10.43
C LEU A 75 3.03 9.63 10.91
N SER A 76 3.94 10.53 10.56
CA SER A 76 3.75 11.97 10.65
C SER A 76 3.77 12.52 9.24
N LEU A 77 2.65 13.09 8.79
CA LEU A 77 2.42 13.48 7.40
C LEU A 77 1.96 14.93 7.30
N GLY A 78 2.47 15.68 6.34
CA GLY A 78 1.97 17.03 6.07
C GLY A 78 2.48 17.59 4.76
N ASP A 79 2.16 18.84 4.48
CA ASP A 79 2.56 19.49 3.24
C ASP A 79 4.09 19.73 3.22
N ALA A 80 4.78 19.28 2.16
CA ALA A 80 6.21 19.49 2.03
C ALA A 80 6.57 20.92 1.59
N ASP A 81 5.64 21.60 0.91
CA ASP A 81 5.88 22.92 0.33
C ASP A 81 5.59 24.05 1.34
N VAL A 82 5.00 23.73 2.49
CA VAL A 82 4.65 24.68 3.56
C VAL A 82 5.61 24.54 4.75
N VAL A 83 6.52 25.50 4.88
CA VAL A 83 7.45 25.57 6.02
C VAL A 83 6.67 25.79 7.32
N HIS A 84 6.90 24.93 8.32
CA HIS A 84 6.12 24.87 9.57
C HIS A 84 4.62 24.63 9.38
N GLY A 85 4.24 23.98 8.29
CA GLY A 85 2.87 23.54 8.05
C GLY A 85 2.38 22.53 9.09
N SER A 86 1.06 22.45 9.25
CA SER A 86 0.42 21.44 10.11
C SER A 86 0.83 20.03 9.69
N GLN A 87 1.15 19.19 10.67
CA GLN A 87 1.45 17.77 10.48
C GLN A 87 0.35 16.94 11.13
N GLN A 88 -0.13 15.93 10.42
CA GLN A 88 -1.05 14.93 10.92
C GLN A 88 -0.28 13.67 11.33
N THR A 89 -0.21 13.44 12.64
CA THR A 89 0.32 12.18 13.18
C THR A 89 -0.77 11.12 13.22
N ARG A 90 -0.51 9.96 12.60
CA ARG A 90 -1.39 8.78 12.60
C ARG A 90 -0.65 7.60 13.21
N VAL A 91 -1.27 6.99 14.22
CA VAL A 91 -0.79 5.76 14.84
C VAL A 91 -1.76 4.65 14.50
N LEU A 92 -1.27 3.63 13.78
CA LEU A 92 -2.07 2.49 13.37
C LEU A 92 -1.62 1.25 14.12
N ARG A 93 -2.55 0.60 14.80
CA ARG A 93 -2.38 -0.77 15.28
C ARG A 93 -2.81 -1.72 14.18
N LEU A 94 -1.95 -2.65 13.83
CA LEU A 94 -2.19 -3.62 12.76
C LEU A 94 -1.98 -5.02 13.31
N GLU A 95 -2.90 -5.91 12.99
CA GLU A 95 -2.68 -7.35 13.18
C GLU A 95 -1.52 -7.79 12.28
N PRO A 96 -0.65 -8.70 12.75
CA PRO A 96 0.37 -9.28 11.90
C PRO A 96 -0.29 -9.91 10.68
N GLY A 97 0.02 -9.37 9.49
CA GLY A 97 -0.39 -9.99 8.25
C GLY A 97 0.47 -11.21 7.91
N HIS A 98 0.01 -12.01 6.96
CA HIS A 98 0.82 -13.06 6.36
C HIS A 98 1.55 -12.52 5.13
N VAL A 99 2.75 -13.05 4.86
CA VAL A 99 3.53 -12.69 3.68
C VAL A 99 2.70 -12.94 2.43
N ASN A 100 2.43 -11.88 1.67
CA ASN A 100 1.68 -11.94 0.43
C ASN A 100 2.50 -11.29 -0.69
N LEU A 101 3.31 -12.10 -1.37
CA LEU A 101 4.23 -11.62 -2.41
C LEU A 101 3.50 -11.01 -3.61
N ARG A 102 2.29 -11.49 -3.92
CA ARG A 102 1.46 -10.93 -4.96
C ARG A 102 1.03 -9.51 -4.62
N ALA A 103 0.48 -9.31 -3.42
CA ALA A 103 0.08 -7.99 -2.96
C ALA A 103 1.31 -7.06 -2.89
N LEU A 104 2.43 -7.56 -2.37
CA LEU A 104 3.67 -6.80 -2.32
C LEU A 104 4.14 -6.33 -3.70
N ALA A 105 4.22 -7.23 -4.68
CA ALA A 105 4.60 -6.88 -6.05
C ALA A 105 3.62 -5.89 -6.70
N ALA A 106 2.32 -6.05 -6.44
CA ALA A 106 1.30 -5.16 -6.97
C ALA A 106 1.39 -3.75 -6.34
N LEU A 107 1.58 -3.66 -5.02
CA LEU A 107 1.75 -2.41 -4.29
C LEU A 107 3.03 -1.68 -4.73
N ASP A 108 4.15 -2.40 -4.84
CA ASP A 108 5.42 -1.84 -5.33
C ASP A 108 5.24 -1.25 -6.74
N ARG A 109 4.54 -1.96 -7.65
CA ARG A 109 4.23 -1.44 -8.98
C ARG A 109 3.32 -0.21 -8.95
N ILE A 110 2.29 -0.20 -8.10
CA ILE A 110 1.40 0.97 -7.95
C ILE A 110 2.19 2.18 -7.46
N ALA A 111 3.04 2.00 -6.44
CA ALA A 111 3.91 3.07 -5.93
C ALA A 111 4.85 3.59 -7.02
N GLU A 112 5.49 2.69 -7.77
CA GLU A 112 6.41 3.05 -8.86
C GLU A 112 5.71 3.85 -9.98
N GLU A 113 4.49 3.46 -10.35
CA GLU A 113 3.72 4.20 -11.36
C GLU A 113 3.28 5.59 -10.86
N VAL A 114 2.95 5.73 -9.57
CA VAL A 114 2.65 7.04 -8.96
C VAL A 114 3.90 7.91 -8.90
N ILE A 115 5.04 7.34 -8.45
CA ILE A 115 6.33 8.05 -8.36
C ILE A 115 6.74 8.62 -9.72
N ASN A 116 6.52 7.86 -10.79
CA ASN A 116 6.85 8.28 -12.14
C ASN A 116 5.74 9.11 -12.83
N GLY A 117 4.66 9.46 -12.12
CA GLY A 117 3.52 10.20 -12.69
C GLY A 117 2.75 9.46 -13.78
N ARG A 118 2.90 8.12 -13.89
CA ARG A 118 2.20 7.29 -14.89
C ARG A 118 0.79 6.89 -14.47
N ARG A 119 0.47 6.97 -13.17
CA ARG A 119 -0.89 6.77 -12.63
C ARG A 119 -1.33 7.96 -11.79
N SER A 120 -2.59 8.36 -11.93
CA SER A 120 -3.21 9.34 -11.04
C SER A 120 -3.47 8.73 -9.65
N LEU A 121 -3.65 9.59 -8.65
CA LEU A 121 -3.88 9.17 -7.27
C LEU A 121 -5.19 8.39 -7.12
N GLU A 122 -6.24 8.80 -7.83
CA GLU A 122 -7.56 8.15 -7.84
C GLU A 122 -7.46 6.75 -8.46
N SER A 123 -6.81 6.65 -9.62
CA SER A 123 -6.58 5.36 -10.29
C SER A 123 -5.72 4.42 -9.45
N ALA A 124 -4.69 4.94 -8.79
CA ALA A 124 -3.85 4.17 -7.88
C ALA A 124 -4.64 3.68 -6.66
N TRP A 125 -5.51 4.51 -6.10
CA TRP A 125 -6.42 4.14 -5.00
C TRP A 125 -7.37 3.02 -5.40
N GLU A 126 -7.97 3.10 -6.60
CA GLU A 126 -8.80 2.04 -7.17
C GLU A 126 -8.02 0.74 -7.40
N ALA A 127 -6.80 0.84 -7.93
CA ALA A 127 -5.92 -0.31 -8.14
C ALA A 127 -5.58 -1.00 -6.81
N MET A 128 -5.34 -0.25 -5.73
CA MET A 128 -5.15 -0.82 -4.40
C MET A 128 -6.40 -1.55 -3.93
N ARG A 129 -7.58 -0.94 -4.02
CA ARG A 129 -8.86 -1.60 -3.63
C ARG A 129 -9.15 -2.86 -4.43
N ALA A 130 -8.73 -2.91 -5.70
CA ALA A 130 -8.91 -4.09 -6.54
C ALA A 130 -8.12 -5.31 -6.03
N LEU A 131 -7.07 -5.12 -5.22
CA LEU A 131 -6.30 -6.22 -4.62
C LEU A 131 -7.08 -7.00 -3.55
N ASP A 132 -8.19 -6.44 -3.06
CA ASP A 132 -9.05 -7.11 -2.08
C ASP A 132 -9.96 -8.17 -2.75
N ARG A 133 -9.98 -8.21 -4.09
CA ARG A 133 -10.77 -9.19 -4.84
C ARG A 133 -10.08 -10.55 -4.85
N PRO A 134 -10.85 -11.65 -4.75
CA PRO A 134 -10.29 -12.99 -4.86
C PRO A 134 -9.66 -13.20 -6.24
N GLU A 135 -8.64 -14.07 -6.27
CA GLU A 135 -7.97 -14.45 -7.50
C GLU A 135 -8.93 -15.10 -8.50
N THR A 136 -8.74 -14.78 -9.78
CA THR A 136 -9.48 -15.43 -10.85
C THR A 136 -8.91 -16.82 -11.14
N SER A 137 -9.75 -17.76 -11.59
CA SER A 137 -9.30 -19.11 -11.99
C SER A 137 -8.24 -19.07 -13.08
N ALA A 138 -8.27 -18.07 -13.96
CA ALA A 138 -7.24 -17.86 -14.97
C ALA A 138 -5.87 -17.54 -14.35
N THR A 139 -5.84 -16.78 -13.26
CA THR A 139 -4.58 -16.51 -12.56
C THR A 139 -4.04 -17.75 -11.86
N GLN A 140 -4.92 -18.54 -11.24
CA GLN A 140 -4.54 -19.82 -10.63
C GLN A 140 -3.93 -20.75 -11.68
N LEU A 141 -4.58 -20.91 -12.83
CA LEU A 141 -4.06 -21.73 -13.93
C LEU A 141 -2.66 -21.29 -14.40
N ARG A 142 -2.41 -19.98 -14.51
CA ARG A 142 -1.06 -19.48 -14.86
C ARG A 142 -0.02 -19.83 -13.81
N THR A 143 -0.39 -19.78 -12.53
CA THR A 143 0.49 -20.20 -11.43
C THR A 143 0.82 -21.70 -11.55
N VAL A 144 -0.18 -22.55 -11.76
CA VAL A 144 0.03 -24.00 -11.98
C VAL A 144 0.97 -24.25 -13.16
N LEU A 145 0.73 -23.57 -14.29
CA LEU A 145 1.60 -23.66 -15.47
C LEU A 145 3.03 -23.20 -15.16
N ALA A 146 3.20 -22.14 -14.36
CA ALA A 146 4.51 -21.68 -13.94
C ALA A 146 5.26 -22.71 -13.07
N PHE A 147 4.56 -23.44 -12.20
CA PHE A 147 5.15 -24.57 -11.46
C PHE A 147 5.61 -25.68 -12.42
N GLY A 148 4.80 -26.06 -13.40
CA GLY A 148 5.18 -27.02 -14.42
C GLY A 148 6.44 -26.57 -15.19
N VAL A 149 6.42 -25.36 -15.74
CA VAL A 149 7.54 -24.80 -16.50
C VAL A 149 8.79 -24.65 -15.63
N GLY A 150 8.64 -24.22 -14.38
CA GLY A 150 9.75 -24.08 -13.44
C GLY A 150 10.42 -25.42 -13.11
N SER A 151 9.63 -26.45 -12.80
CA SER A 151 10.14 -27.81 -12.55
C SER A 151 10.84 -28.40 -13.76
N ALA A 152 10.28 -28.22 -14.96
CA ALA A 152 10.92 -28.62 -16.20
C ALA A 152 12.25 -27.87 -16.42
N ALA A 153 12.27 -26.54 -16.25
CA ALA A 153 13.48 -25.75 -16.43
C ALA A 153 14.65 -26.24 -15.54
N VAL A 154 14.37 -26.59 -14.27
CA VAL A 154 15.39 -27.14 -13.36
C VAL A 154 15.90 -28.50 -13.85
N ALA A 155 15.02 -29.40 -14.32
CA ALA A 155 15.44 -30.67 -14.90
C ALA A 155 16.32 -30.46 -16.15
N GLY A 156 15.93 -29.54 -17.03
CA GLY A 156 16.70 -29.18 -18.21
C GLY A 156 18.09 -28.63 -17.88
N LEU A 157 18.22 -27.82 -16.82
CA LEU A 157 19.52 -27.32 -16.34
C LEU A 157 20.44 -28.43 -15.81
N LEU A 158 19.88 -29.51 -15.28
CA LEU A 158 20.63 -30.68 -14.82
C LEU A 158 21.07 -31.59 -15.98
N GLY A 159 20.72 -31.25 -17.23
CA GLY A 159 21.11 -32.03 -18.42
C GLY A 159 20.39 -33.37 -18.51
N THR A 160 19.18 -33.48 -17.96
CA THR A 160 18.40 -34.72 -17.96
C THR A 160 17.80 -35.01 -19.35
N SER A 161 17.21 -36.20 -19.50
CA SER A 161 16.56 -36.60 -20.75
C SER A 161 15.26 -35.83 -21.00
N TRP A 162 14.79 -35.82 -22.26
CA TRP A 162 13.49 -35.24 -22.63
C TRP A 162 12.30 -35.87 -21.88
N LEU A 163 12.44 -37.14 -21.49
CA LEU A 163 11.42 -37.85 -20.70
C LEU A 163 11.39 -37.30 -19.27
N ASP A 164 12.54 -37.11 -18.65
CA ASP A 164 12.65 -36.52 -17.31
C ASP A 164 12.10 -35.09 -17.28
N LEU A 165 12.31 -34.33 -18.35
CA LEU A 165 11.77 -32.99 -18.52
C LEU A 165 10.23 -32.98 -18.51
N SER A 166 9.63 -33.93 -19.23
CA SER A 166 8.18 -34.08 -19.32
C SER A 166 7.56 -34.54 -18.00
N VAL A 167 8.23 -35.49 -17.32
CA VAL A 167 7.82 -35.95 -15.98
C VAL A 167 7.92 -34.81 -14.97
N ALA A 168 9.01 -34.04 -14.98
CA ALA A 168 9.17 -32.88 -14.10
C ALA A 168 8.10 -31.81 -14.36
N PHE A 169 7.74 -31.56 -15.63
CA PHE A 169 6.65 -30.64 -15.98
C PHE A 169 5.31 -31.09 -15.39
N VAL A 170 4.92 -32.36 -15.61
CA VAL A 170 3.64 -32.91 -15.12
C VAL A 170 3.60 -32.92 -13.59
N LEU A 171 4.68 -33.33 -12.93
CA LEU A 171 4.77 -33.28 -11.47
C LEU A 171 4.65 -31.84 -10.96
N GLY A 172 5.25 -30.86 -11.66
CA GLY A 172 5.06 -29.45 -11.34
C GLY A 172 3.61 -29.00 -11.48
N LEU A 173 2.90 -29.41 -12.53
CA LEU A 173 1.47 -29.11 -12.70
C LEU A 173 0.57 -29.77 -11.63
N LEU A 174 0.96 -30.94 -11.10
CA LEU A 174 0.20 -31.64 -10.06
C LEU A 174 0.38 -31.02 -8.66
N ILE A 175 1.56 -30.42 -8.40
CA ILE A 175 1.88 -29.78 -7.12
C ILE A 175 1.34 -28.35 -7.07
N GLY A 176 1.44 -27.61 -8.18
CA GLY A 176 1.06 -26.19 -8.28
C GLY A 176 -0.44 -25.95 -8.25
#